data_AF-A0A969N430-F1
#
_entry.id   AF-A0A969N430-F1
#
_cell.length_a   1.000
_cell.length_b   1.000
_cell.length_c   1.000
_cell.angle_alpha   90.00
_cell.angle_beta   90.00
_cell.angle_gamma   90.00
#
_symmetry.space_group_name_H-M   'P 1'
#
loop_
_entity.id
_entity.type
_entity.pdbx_description
1 polymer ?
#
loop_
_entity_poly.entity_id
_entity_poly.type
_entity_poly.pdbx_seq_one_letter_code
_entity_poly.pdbx_strand_id
1 'polypeptide(L)'
;MRIRTSNLATRQIAVGLGSRHARPFVPDSKETKYSDEELLALAKAHLQEFAFVGLTEQFQASLFLMAYTFGWSPVTHYQNRRVNSQNLSSKTIDPETVEAILSVNQLDMQLYDDGQQIFAACWQQMLRELQERYGTDPLLTTHLSHPDLANLRQALDDPSVRQALINLLEKNYERRYAEFNRTPEKLICFNSLQAIPGTGWQRRRWIGPGTAATLDFPLAADEDLTVRIYINNSAAPDILESFQLQVNGTPIPLKTIVRRERAALLEGNIPVAVLATPKPFSRLTFSVNRTVAMPKLLQDGTSDELLVGVAVQQIQIFADRTALPQPHKFLLFLHKDPVWVETADFIKRHLKDGEQMVGPGELMERFPQACWCYVEPFDALPNLKWVVIHKGWVHQIDATALSRTLAKMQPVFANPVFAVFSSRSDLPPLDSQDPNVAAFGQSWQSQLTPLAAKPLQKRWAVSKTLALGIAKI
;
A
#
# COMPACT_ATOMS: atom_id res chain seq x y z
N MET A 1 -9.51 -12.52 40.87
CA MET A 1 -8.40 -13.04 40.03
C MET A 1 -8.49 -12.34 38.68
N ARG A 2 -7.53 -11.49 38.30
CA ARG A 2 -7.57 -10.80 36.99
C ARG A 2 -7.27 -11.83 35.89
N ILE A 3 -8.28 -12.18 35.09
CA ILE A 3 -8.10 -13.03 33.90
C ILE A 3 -7.53 -12.13 32.78
N ARG A 4 -6.62 -12.62 31.92
CA ARG A 4 -6.00 -11.76 30.90
C ARG A 4 -7.04 -11.13 29.95
N THR A 5 -8.14 -11.82 29.70
CA THR A 5 -9.21 -11.38 28.78
C THR A 5 -10.25 -10.48 29.43
N SER A 6 -10.24 -10.30 30.75
CA SER A 6 -11.15 -9.39 31.45
C SER A 6 -10.60 -7.97 31.48
N ASN A 7 -11.49 -6.98 31.28
CA ASN A 7 -11.14 -5.56 31.25
C ASN A 7 -9.99 -5.26 30.26
N LEU A 8 -10.02 -5.94 29.11
CA LEU A 8 -8.91 -5.96 28.16
C LEU A 8 -8.69 -4.58 27.55
N ALA A 9 -9.76 -3.88 27.16
CA ALA A 9 -9.65 -2.57 26.53
C ALA A 9 -9.04 -1.55 27.50
N THR A 10 -9.55 -1.52 28.73
CA THR A 10 -9.02 -0.67 29.82
C THR A 10 -7.55 -0.90 30.03
N ARG A 11 -7.13 -2.15 30.17
CA ARG A 11 -5.73 -2.48 30.42
C ARG A 11 -4.83 -2.18 29.23
N GLN A 12 -5.30 -2.42 28.00
CA GLN A 12 -4.54 -2.11 26.79
C GLN A 12 -4.32 -0.62 26.62
N ILE A 13 -5.35 0.19 26.84
CA ILE A 13 -5.30 1.65 26.69
C ILE A 13 -4.48 2.27 27.84
N ALA A 14 -4.65 1.81 29.08
CA ALA A 14 -3.95 2.37 30.24
C ALA A 14 -2.42 2.16 30.19
N VAL A 15 -1.94 0.95 29.87
CA VAL A 15 -0.50 0.61 30.05
C VAL A 15 0.18 0.00 28.82
N GLY A 16 -0.53 -0.12 27.69
CA GLY A 16 0.07 -0.57 26.44
C GLY A 16 0.58 -2.01 26.53
N LEU A 17 -0.31 -2.97 26.77
CA LEU A 17 0.02 -4.38 26.65
C LEU A 17 0.38 -4.69 25.20
N GLY A 18 1.68 -4.72 24.89
CA GLY A 18 2.14 -5.24 23.62
C GLY A 18 1.55 -6.63 23.39
N SER A 19 1.24 -6.98 22.14
CA SER A 19 0.60 -8.23 21.72
C SER A 19 1.40 -9.51 22.04
N ARG A 20 2.39 -9.48 22.94
CA ARG A 20 3.31 -10.59 23.20
C ARG A 20 2.56 -11.78 23.82
N HIS A 21 2.56 -12.86 23.05
CA HIS A 21 1.90 -14.14 23.23
C HIS A 21 2.51 -15.04 24.32
N ALA A 22 3.11 -14.51 25.40
CA ALA A 22 3.90 -15.38 26.27
C ALA A 22 3.04 -16.26 27.21
N ARG A 23 1.98 -15.75 27.87
CA ARG A 23 1.14 -16.53 28.81
C ARG A 23 -0.30 -16.00 28.90
N PRO A 24 -1.35 -16.76 28.57
CA PRO A 24 -2.74 -16.29 28.59
C PRO A 24 -3.36 -16.16 30.00
N PHE A 25 -2.72 -16.71 31.04
CA PHE A 25 -3.27 -16.76 32.40
C PHE A 25 -2.45 -16.01 33.46
N VAL A 26 -1.47 -15.19 33.04
CA VAL A 26 -0.62 -14.43 33.97
C VAL A 26 -0.73 -12.93 33.61
N PRO A 27 -1.15 -12.07 34.56
CA PRO A 27 -1.13 -10.61 34.38
C PRO A 27 0.27 -10.10 34.03
N ASP A 28 0.36 -9.03 33.24
CA ASP A 28 1.65 -8.39 32.98
C ASP A 28 2.15 -7.73 34.28
N SER A 29 3.44 -7.86 34.60
CA SER A 29 4.02 -7.27 35.82
C SER A 29 3.93 -5.75 35.86
N LYS A 30 3.65 -5.11 34.71
CA LYS A 30 3.33 -3.68 34.64
C LYS A 30 1.95 -3.36 35.20
N GLU A 31 0.96 -4.26 35.05
CA GLU A 31 -0.42 -4.03 35.49
C GLU A 31 -0.62 -4.27 36.98
N THR A 32 0.15 -5.19 37.56
CA THR A 32 0.05 -5.54 38.99
C THR A 32 0.45 -4.39 39.91
N LYS A 33 0.98 -3.30 39.36
CA LYS A 33 1.35 -2.08 40.07
C LYS A 33 0.19 -1.11 40.28
N TYR A 34 -0.92 -1.30 39.55
CA TYR A 34 -2.04 -0.37 39.55
C TYR A 34 -3.31 -1.04 40.08
N SER A 35 -4.09 -0.29 40.86
CA SER A 35 -5.46 -0.66 41.22
C SER A 35 -6.37 -0.66 39.97
N ASP A 36 -7.56 -1.25 40.09
CA ASP A 36 -8.54 -1.25 39.00
C ASP A 36 -9.02 0.19 38.70
N GLU A 37 -9.18 1.01 39.74
CA GLU A 37 -9.54 2.43 39.63
C GLU A 37 -8.44 3.25 38.95
N GLU A 38 -7.18 3.02 39.29
CA GLU A 38 -6.03 3.67 38.65
C GLU A 38 -5.92 3.30 37.17
N LEU A 39 -6.14 2.02 36.83
CA LEU A 39 -6.16 1.57 35.44
C LEU A 39 -7.29 2.23 34.65
N LEU A 40 -8.49 2.30 35.21
CA LEU A 40 -9.62 2.96 34.55
C LEU A 40 -9.36 4.46 34.37
N ALA A 41 -8.85 5.15 35.39
CA ALA A 41 -8.52 6.57 35.30
C ALA A 41 -7.46 6.85 34.23
N LEU A 42 -6.39 6.05 34.17
CA LEU A 42 -5.37 6.15 33.13
C LEU A 42 -5.95 5.87 31.74
N ALA A 43 -6.77 4.84 31.59
CA ALA A 43 -7.40 4.52 30.31
C ALA A 43 -8.28 5.66 29.80
N LYS A 44 -9.12 6.24 30.68
CA LYS A 44 -9.97 7.39 30.37
C LYS A 44 -9.14 8.62 29.99
N ALA A 45 -8.05 8.90 30.70
CA ALA A 45 -7.13 9.99 30.37
C ALA A 45 -6.51 9.81 28.98
N HIS A 46 -5.97 8.64 28.67
CA HIS A 46 -5.40 8.36 27.34
C HIS A 46 -6.45 8.40 26.23
N LEU A 47 -7.68 7.97 26.50
CA LEU A 47 -8.78 8.01 25.52
C LEU A 47 -9.09 9.45 25.08
N GLN A 48 -8.93 10.42 25.98
CA GLN A 48 -9.08 11.86 25.69
C GLN A 48 -7.90 12.43 24.88
N GLU A 49 -6.70 11.85 25.00
CA GLU A 49 -5.51 12.27 24.26
C GLU A 49 -5.45 11.70 22.85
N PHE A 50 -6.22 10.65 22.55
CA PHE A 50 -6.26 10.08 21.21
C PHE A 50 -6.76 11.10 20.20
N ALA A 51 -6.06 11.19 19.07
CA ALA A 51 -6.48 12.01 17.94
C ALA A 51 -7.87 11.59 17.40
N PHE A 52 -8.25 10.33 17.61
CA PHE A 52 -9.52 9.77 17.15
C PHE A 52 -9.94 8.57 18.00
N VAL A 53 -11.24 8.48 18.29
CA VAL A 53 -11.91 7.32 18.91
C VAL A 53 -13.11 6.95 18.03
N GLY A 54 -13.26 5.66 17.70
CA GLY A 54 -14.36 5.14 16.88
C GLY A 54 -15.04 3.96 17.54
N LEU A 55 -16.25 3.65 17.07
CA LEU A 55 -17.09 2.57 17.59
C LEU A 55 -17.36 1.54 16.50
N THR A 56 -17.29 0.25 16.85
CA THR A 56 -17.41 -0.85 15.87
C THR A 56 -18.83 -0.92 15.30
N GLU A 57 -19.83 -0.71 16.15
CA GLU A 57 -21.25 -0.67 15.78
C GLU A 57 -21.63 0.58 14.97
N GLN A 58 -20.79 1.63 15.01
CA GLN A 58 -20.91 2.86 14.22
C GLN A 58 -19.78 2.99 13.20
N PHE A 59 -19.39 1.90 12.54
CA PHE A 59 -18.18 1.87 11.70
C PHE A 59 -18.17 2.92 10.59
N GLN A 60 -19.25 3.07 9.83
CA GLN A 60 -19.32 4.07 8.75
C GLN A 60 -19.23 5.51 9.29
N ALA A 61 -19.90 5.80 10.40
CA ALA A 61 -19.80 7.11 11.07
C ALA A 61 -18.38 7.36 11.59
N SER A 62 -17.74 6.33 12.15
CA SER A 62 -16.34 6.36 12.57
C SER A 62 -15.39 6.70 11.41
N LEU A 63 -15.61 6.12 10.22
CA LEU A 63 -14.82 6.46 9.03
C LEU A 63 -15.04 7.91 8.56
N PHE A 64 -16.27 8.42 8.62
CA PHE A 64 -16.55 9.83 8.29
C PHE A 64 -15.93 10.80 9.28
N LEU A 65 -16.03 10.52 10.58
CA LEU A 65 -15.39 11.31 11.62
C LEU A 65 -13.87 11.29 11.45
N MET A 66 -13.28 10.12 11.17
CA MET A 66 -11.85 10.01 10.89
C MET A 66 -11.42 10.82 9.66
N ALA A 67 -12.21 10.77 8.57
CA ALA A 67 -11.96 11.56 7.37
C ALA A 67 -12.00 13.07 7.66
N TYR A 68 -12.95 13.52 8.48
CA TYR A 68 -13.01 14.89 8.96
C TYR A 68 -11.77 15.26 9.79
N THR A 69 -11.47 14.48 10.84
CA THR A 69 -10.37 14.74 11.78
C THR A 69 -9.02 14.87 11.08
N PHE A 70 -8.73 13.99 10.12
CA PHE A 70 -7.44 13.98 9.42
C PHE A 70 -7.47 14.70 8.07
N GLY A 71 -8.60 15.28 7.66
CA GLY A 71 -8.77 15.88 6.33
C GLY A 71 -8.53 14.92 5.19
N TRP A 72 -9.01 13.70 5.30
CA TRP A 72 -8.98 12.73 4.21
C TRP A 72 -10.23 12.89 3.34
N SER A 73 -10.16 12.42 2.10
CA SER A 73 -11.38 12.25 1.30
C SER A 73 -12.29 11.24 2.02
N PRO A 74 -13.61 11.50 2.09
CA PRO A 74 -14.56 10.63 2.74
C PRO A 74 -14.50 9.19 2.21
N VAL A 75 -14.38 8.24 3.13
CA VAL A 75 -14.39 6.81 2.81
C VAL A 75 -15.83 6.35 2.66
N THR A 76 -16.29 6.22 1.41
CA THR A 76 -17.67 5.86 1.06
C THR A 76 -17.90 4.36 0.90
N HIS A 77 -16.82 3.59 0.71
CA HIS A 77 -16.86 2.17 0.47
C HIS A 77 -15.81 1.45 1.32
N TYR A 78 -16.24 0.42 2.03
CA TYR A 78 -15.37 -0.48 2.79
C TYR A 78 -15.89 -1.92 2.70
N GLN A 79 -14.99 -2.88 2.93
CA GLN A 79 -15.36 -4.29 3.04
C GLN A 79 -15.30 -4.73 4.49
N ASN A 80 -16.42 -5.23 4.98
CA ASN A 80 -16.47 -5.97 6.23
C ASN A 80 -15.73 -7.30 6.06
N ARG A 81 -14.72 -7.57 6.88
CA ARG A 81 -13.91 -8.79 6.84
C ARG A 81 -13.85 -9.42 8.21
N ARG A 82 -13.83 -10.77 8.24
CA ARG A 82 -13.82 -11.55 9.48
C ARG A 82 -14.99 -11.19 10.41
N VAL A 83 -16.12 -10.80 9.82
CA VAL A 83 -17.36 -10.65 10.58
C VAL A 83 -17.76 -12.06 11.00
N ASN A 84 -17.94 -12.26 12.30
CA ASN A 84 -18.39 -13.54 12.81
C ASN A 84 -19.78 -13.82 12.24
N SER A 85 -19.89 -14.78 11.32
CA SER A 85 -21.15 -15.15 10.68
C SER A 85 -22.12 -15.81 11.65
N GLN A 86 -21.59 -16.39 12.73
CA GLN A 86 -22.35 -16.75 13.92
C GLN A 86 -22.41 -15.55 14.84
N ASN A 87 -23.22 -14.55 14.46
CA ASN A 87 -23.72 -13.58 15.41
C ASN A 87 -24.61 -14.34 16.40
N LEU A 88 -24.00 -14.90 17.46
CA LEU A 88 -24.70 -15.30 18.66
C LEU A 88 -25.31 -14.02 19.22
N SER A 89 -26.53 -13.71 18.78
CA SER A 89 -27.27 -12.57 19.31
C SER A 89 -27.36 -12.74 20.83
N SER A 90 -27.42 -11.64 21.58
CA SER A 90 -27.67 -11.72 23.04
C SER A 90 -28.92 -12.54 23.39
N LYS A 91 -29.83 -12.73 22.44
CA LYS A 91 -31.03 -13.59 22.57
C LYS A 91 -30.74 -15.09 22.56
N THR A 92 -29.54 -15.51 22.15
CA THR A 92 -29.12 -16.91 22.06
C THR A 92 -28.13 -17.32 23.15
N ILE A 93 -27.65 -16.38 23.95
CA ILE A 93 -26.75 -16.62 25.08
C ILE A 93 -27.60 -16.59 26.35
N ASP A 94 -27.37 -17.54 27.25
CA ASP A 94 -28.09 -17.60 28.51
C ASP A 94 -27.84 -16.32 29.37
N PRO A 95 -28.86 -15.73 29.99
CA PRO A 95 -28.73 -14.50 30.79
C PRO A 95 -27.68 -14.59 31.90
N GLU A 96 -27.53 -15.74 32.57
CA GLU A 96 -26.52 -15.95 33.62
C GLU A 96 -25.11 -15.87 33.03
N THR A 97 -24.93 -16.37 31.81
CA THR A 97 -23.66 -16.25 31.08
C THR A 97 -23.36 -14.80 30.72
N VAL A 98 -24.36 -14.03 30.28
CA VAL A 98 -24.19 -12.60 29.99
C VAL A 98 -23.81 -11.84 31.25
N GLU A 99 -24.51 -12.09 32.37
CA GLU A 99 -24.22 -11.47 33.66
C GLU A 99 -22.80 -11.81 34.14
N ALA A 100 -22.38 -13.07 34.01
CA ALA A 100 -21.02 -13.49 34.34
C ALA A 100 -19.98 -12.73 33.49
N ILE A 101 -20.21 -12.56 32.19
CA ILE A 101 -19.33 -11.78 31.30
C ILE A 101 -19.27 -10.31 31.72
N LEU A 102 -20.41 -9.69 32.01
CA LEU A 102 -20.47 -8.29 32.45
C LEU A 102 -19.77 -8.10 33.80
N SER A 103 -19.96 -9.03 34.73
CA SER A 103 -19.36 -8.97 36.08
C SER A 103 -17.84 -8.92 36.07
N VAL A 104 -17.19 -9.58 35.09
CA VAL A 104 -15.73 -9.56 34.96
C VAL A 104 -15.22 -8.42 34.07
N ASN A 105 -16.09 -7.69 33.36
CA ASN A 105 -15.71 -6.61 32.44
C ASN A 105 -16.24 -5.22 32.87
N GLN A 106 -16.49 -5.02 34.16
CA GLN A 106 -17.07 -3.77 34.68
C GLN A 106 -16.26 -2.51 34.33
N LEU A 107 -14.91 -2.60 34.26
CA LEU A 107 -14.08 -1.45 33.89
C LEU A 107 -14.19 -1.15 32.40
N ASP A 108 -14.22 -2.19 31.56
CA ASP A 108 -14.42 -2.03 30.12
C ASP A 108 -15.80 -1.45 29.81
N MET A 109 -16.85 -1.81 30.57
CA MET A 109 -18.17 -1.18 30.43
C MET A 109 -18.12 0.32 30.73
N GLN A 110 -17.47 0.72 31.84
CA GLN A 110 -17.33 2.14 32.19
C GLN A 110 -16.45 2.91 31.20
N LEU A 111 -15.40 2.28 30.67
CA LEU A 111 -14.56 2.89 29.64
C LEU A 111 -15.28 3.02 28.31
N TYR A 112 -16.12 2.03 27.97
CA TYR A 112 -16.92 2.05 26.76
C TYR A 112 -17.96 3.18 26.80
N ASP A 113 -18.64 3.38 27.94
CA ASP A 113 -19.57 4.50 28.13
C ASP A 113 -18.87 5.85 27.90
N ASP A 114 -17.66 6.03 28.44
CA ASP A 114 -16.84 7.22 28.18
C ASP A 114 -16.45 7.35 26.70
N GLY A 115 -16.06 6.25 26.05
CA GLY A 115 -15.75 6.22 24.63
C GLY A 115 -16.95 6.60 23.75
N GLN A 116 -18.16 6.18 24.12
CA GLN A 116 -19.38 6.60 23.46
C GLN A 116 -19.64 8.10 23.61
N GLN A 117 -19.42 8.66 24.81
CA GLN A 117 -19.57 10.11 25.04
C GLN A 117 -18.56 10.92 24.22
N ILE A 118 -17.29 10.52 24.18
CA ILE A 118 -16.26 11.16 23.36
C ILE A 118 -16.65 11.10 21.88
N PHE A 119 -17.02 9.93 21.38
CA PHE A 119 -17.43 9.76 19.99
C PHE A 119 -18.64 10.65 19.64
N ALA A 120 -19.67 10.66 20.47
CA ALA A 120 -20.86 11.50 20.28
C ALA A 120 -20.51 12.99 20.27
N ALA A 121 -19.66 13.44 21.20
CA ALA A 121 -19.22 14.84 21.26
C ALA A 121 -18.44 15.25 20.00
N CYS A 122 -17.49 14.44 19.56
CA CYS A 122 -16.71 14.69 18.34
C CYS A 122 -17.60 14.66 17.08
N TRP A 123 -18.56 13.73 17.01
CA TRP A 123 -19.52 13.64 15.91
C TRP A 123 -20.39 14.90 15.82
N GLN A 124 -20.96 15.34 16.94
CA GLN A 124 -21.78 16.55 17.00
C GLN A 124 -20.97 17.80 16.67
N GLN A 125 -19.72 17.89 17.15
CA GLN A 125 -18.82 18.98 16.79
C GLN A 125 -18.55 19.00 15.28
N MET A 126 -18.19 17.86 14.68
CA MET A 126 -17.99 17.76 13.24
C MET A 126 -19.20 18.26 12.46
N LEU A 127 -20.41 17.79 12.79
CA LEU A 127 -21.62 18.20 12.07
C LEU A 127 -21.89 19.69 12.17
N ARG A 128 -21.77 20.27 13.38
CA ARG A 128 -21.93 21.73 13.57
C ARG A 128 -20.92 22.50 12.73
N GLU A 129 -19.64 22.16 12.80
CA GLU A 129 -18.60 22.88 12.06
C GLU A 129 -18.76 22.74 10.53
N LEU A 130 -19.18 21.58 10.05
CA LEU A 130 -19.47 21.37 8.63
C LEU A 130 -20.66 22.23 8.17
N GLN A 131 -21.74 22.27 8.94
CA GLN A 131 -22.94 23.05 8.63
C GLN A 131 -22.69 24.56 8.73
N GLU A 132 -21.99 25.02 9.78
CA GLU A 132 -21.62 26.43 9.95
C GLU A 132 -20.74 26.92 8.80
N ARG A 133 -19.81 26.09 8.32
CA ARG A 133 -18.83 26.49 7.31
C ARG A 133 -19.37 26.38 5.88
N TYR A 134 -20.14 25.34 5.56
CA TYR A 134 -20.52 25.01 4.18
C TYR A 134 -22.01 25.15 3.89
N GLY A 135 -22.79 25.59 4.88
CA GLY A 135 -24.24 25.76 4.82
C GLY A 135 -24.99 24.62 5.51
N THR A 136 -26.17 24.95 6.01
CA THR A 136 -27.09 23.99 6.63
C THR A 136 -27.79 23.15 5.57
N ASP A 137 -27.79 21.84 5.77
CA ASP A 137 -28.62 20.90 4.99
C ASP A 137 -29.79 20.43 5.86
N PRO A 138 -31.05 20.67 5.46
CA PRO A 138 -32.23 20.28 6.23
C PRO A 138 -32.29 18.78 6.55
N LEU A 139 -31.78 17.91 5.66
CA LEU A 139 -31.75 16.46 5.91
C LEU A 139 -30.80 16.15 7.07
N LEU A 140 -29.61 16.76 7.09
CA LEU A 140 -28.64 16.55 8.16
C LEU A 140 -29.15 17.14 9.48
N THR A 141 -29.81 18.30 9.44
CA THR A 141 -30.39 18.90 10.66
C THR A 141 -31.49 18.03 11.25
N THR A 142 -32.40 17.53 10.42
CA THR A 142 -33.51 16.68 10.88
C THR A 142 -33.04 15.32 11.39
N HIS A 143 -32.07 14.70 10.70
CA HIS A 143 -31.71 13.31 10.97
C HIS A 143 -30.44 13.13 11.83
N LEU A 144 -29.53 14.11 11.86
CA LEU A 144 -28.19 13.96 12.44
C LEU A 144 -27.81 14.99 13.53
N SER A 145 -28.59 16.06 13.76
CA SER A 145 -28.28 17.01 14.84
C SER A 145 -28.57 16.49 16.25
N HIS A 146 -29.46 15.49 16.40
CA HIS A 146 -29.76 14.84 17.69
C HIS A 146 -30.00 13.32 17.64
N PRO A 147 -29.33 12.52 16.78
CA PRO A 147 -29.43 11.08 16.88
C PRO A 147 -28.76 10.69 18.20
N ASP A 148 -29.52 10.03 19.06
CA ASP A 148 -28.94 9.03 19.94
C ASP A 148 -28.01 8.14 19.09
N LEU A 149 -26.84 7.76 19.62
CA LEU A 149 -25.93 6.84 18.94
C LEU A 149 -26.68 5.58 18.46
N ALA A 150 -27.70 5.14 19.19
CA ALA A 150 -28.57 4.04 18.79
C ALA A 150 -29.18 4.20 17.38
N ASN A 151 -29.53 5.43 16.98
CA ASN A 151 -30.22 5.72 15.72
C ASN A 151 -29.28 6.22 14.61
N LEU A 152 -28.04 6.59 14.94
CA LEU A 152 -27.09 7.16 13.98
C LEU A 152 -26.84 6.24 12.78
N ARG A 153 -26.63 4.95 13.03
CA ARG A 153 -26.44 3.95 11.98
C ARG A 153 -27.62 3.90 11.02
N GLN A 154 -28.83 3.86 11.56
CA GLN A 154 -30.06 3.81 10.75
C GLN A 154 -30.24 5.09 9.93
N ALA A 155 -29.89 6.26 10.48
CA ALA A 155 -29.94 7.52 9.73
C ALA A 155 -28.95 7.51 8.54
N LEU A 156 -27.75 6.96 8.73
CA LEU A 156 -26.77 6.83 7.65
C LEU A 156 -27.11 5.72 6.63
N ASP A 157 -28.02 4.80 6.95
CA ASP A 157 -28.52 3.81 5.99
C ASP A 157 -29.34 4.49 4.87
N ASP A 158 -29.93 5.66 5.12
CA ASP A 158 -30.56 6.49 4.07
C ASP A 158 -29.49 7.06 3.11
N PRO A 159 -29.52 6.71 1.81
CA PRO A 159 -28.56 7.21 0.83
C PRO A 159 -28.55 8.74 0.71
N SER A 160 -29.69 9.40 0.90
CA SER A 160 -29.81 10.87 0.75
C SER A 160 -29.12 11.59 1.89
N VAL A 161 -29.35 11.14 3.14
CA VAL A 161 -28.68 11.67 4.34
C VAL A 161 -27.17 11.43 4.23
N ARG A 162 -26.78 10.22 3.83
CA ARG A 162 -25.36 9.88 3.64
C ARG A 162 -24.70 10.73 2.57
N GLN A 163 -25.36 10.92 1.43
CA GLN A 163 -24.81 11.71 0.33
C GLN A 163 -24.69 13.20 0.72
N ALA A 164 -25.67 13.75 1.44
CA ALA A 164 -25.60 15.11 1.96
C ALA A 164 -24.36 15.30 2.86
N LEU A 165 -24.09 14.35 3.76
CA LEU A 165 -22.90 14.38 4.61
C LEU A 165 -21.60 14.23 3.80
N ILE A 166 -21.55 13.30 2.84
CA ILE A 166 -20.41 13.12 1.95
C ILE A 166 -20.08 14.42 1.21
N ASN A 167 -21.09 15.15 0.74
CA ASN A 167 -20.89 16.41 0.05
C ASN A 167 -20.22 17.47 0.95
N LEU A 168 -20.62 17.57 2.22
CA LEU A 168 -19.97 18.47 3.18
C LEU A 168 -18.54 18.02 3.52
N LEU A 169 -18.32 16.72 3.65
CA LEU A 169 -16.98 16.15 3.89
C LEU A 169 -16.04 16.34 2.69
N GLU A 170 -16.51 16.21 1.45
CA GLU A 170 -15.71 16.51 0.25
C GLU A 170 -15.32 17.99 0.21
N LYS A 171 -16.23 18.92 0.51
CA LYS A 171 -15.88 20.36 0.64
C LYS A 171 -14.83 20.59 1.72
N ASN A 172 -14.94 19.89 2.85
CA ASN A 172 -13.95 19.97 3.92
C ASN A 172 -12.59 19.42 3.52
N TYR A 173 -12.58 18.30 2.81
CA TYR A 173 -11.38 17.73 2.22
C TYR A 173 -10.72 18.70 1.24
N GLU A 174 -11.48 19.32 0.32
CA GLU A 174 -10.98 20.32 -0.62
C GLU A 174 -10.29 21.48 0.11
N ARG A 175 -10.95 22.07 1.10
CA ARG A 175 -10.36 23.14 1.92
C ARG A 175 -9.06 22.68 2.59
N ARG A 176 -9.10 21.56 3.32
CA ARG A 176 -7.94 20.99 4.03
C ARG A 176 -6.79 20.73 3.05
N TYR A 177 -7.10 20.19 1.88
CA TYR A 177 -6.13 19.91 0.84
C TYR A 177 -5.43 21.18 0.37
N ALA A 178 -6.18 22.26 0.11
CA ALA A 178 -5.63 23.56 -0.28
C ALA A 178 -4.70 24.17 0.78
N GLU A 179 -4.98 23.94 2.07
CA GLU A 179 -4.14 24.43 3.16
C GLU A 179 -2.74 23.81 3.18
N PHE A 180 -2.63 22.51 2.82
CA PHE A 180 -1.38 21.77 2.76
C PHE A 180 -0.68 21.84 1.40
N ASN A 181 -1.41 21.97 0.31
CA ASN A 181 -0.89 21.94 -1.07
C ASN A 181 -1.09 23.28 -1.77
N ARG A 182 -0.41 24.31 -1.27
CA ARG A 182 -0.62 25.71 -1.70
C ARG A 182 -0.08 26.03 -3.09
N THR A 183 0.91 25.26 -3.56
CA THR A 183 1.61 25.55 -4.81
C THR A 183 1.27 24.48 -5.83
N PRO A 184 0.64 24.84 -6.95
CA PRO A 184 0.47 23.92 -8.05
C PRO A 184 1.83 23.44 -8.59
N GLU A 185 1.94 22.16 -8.89
CA GLU A 185 3.14 21.48 -9.36
C GLU A 185 2.99 21.09 -10.83
N LYS A 186 4.08 21.32 -11.58
CA LYS A 186 4.23 20.84 -12.95
C LYS A 186 4.94 19.50 -13.03
N LEU A 187 5.35 18.96 -11.89
CA LEU A 187 6.16 17.75 -11.78
C LEU A 187 5.70 16.95 -10.56
N ILE A 188 5.03 15.83 -10.80
CA ILE A 188 4.66 14.87 -9.75
C ILE A 188 5.38 13.56 -10.01
N CYS A 189 6.04 13.02 -8.99
CA CYS A 189 6.58 11.68 -8.96
C CYS A 189 5.95 10.91 -7.78
N PHE A 190 4.85 10.22 -8.05
CA PHE A 190 4.11 9.45 -7.06
C PHE A 190 4.41 7.95 -7.17
N ASN A 191 4.67 7.27 -6.07
CA ASN A 191 4.88 5.83 -6.02
C ASN A 191 4.09 5.14 -4.90
N SER A 192 4.03 3.80 -4.99
CA SER A 192 3.27 2.95 -4.07
C SER A 192 3.67 2.97 -2.60
N LEU A 193 4.77 3.63 -2.22
CA LEU A 193 5.21 3.78 -0.83
C LEU A 193 4.76 5.12 -0.22
N GLN A 194 4.38 6.11 -1.02
CA GLN A 194 3.91 7.41 -0.54
C GLN A 194 2.47 7.33 -0.03
N ALA A 195 2.09 8.22 0.89
CA ALA A 195 0.71 8.35 1.38
C ALA A 195 -0.26 8.59 0.21
N ILE A 196 -1.47 8.02 0.28
CA ILE A 196 -2.45 8.06 -0.81
C ILE A 196 -3.37 9.28 -0.61
N PRO A 197 -3.30 10.32 -1.46
CA PRO A 197 -4.29 11.39 -1.49
C PRO A 197 -5.52 10.97 -2.33
N GLY A 198 -6.33 10.02 -1.85
CA GLY A 198 -7.48 9.53 -2.63
C GLY A 198 -8.04 8.20 -2.11
N THR A 199 -8.89 7.54 -2.91
CA THR A 199 -9.69 6.38 -2.46
C THR A 199 -9.60 5.19 -3.43
N GLY A 200 -10.15 4.04 -3.04
CA GLY A 200 -10.24 2.85 -3.91
C GLY A 200 -8.95 2.04 -4.09
N TRP A 201 -7.99 2.20 -3.19
CA TRP A 201 -6.72 1.48 -3.21
C TRP A 201 -6.63 0.41 -2.13
N GLN A 202 -6.15 -0.78 -2.48
CA GLN A 202 -5.80 -1.86 -1.57
C GLN A 202 -4.29 -2.00 -1.39
N ARG A 203 -3.88 -3.00 -0.58
CA ARG A 203 -2.48 -3.36 -0.27
C ARG A 203 -1.63 -3.26 -1.53
N ARG A 204 -0.47 -2.60 -1.47
CA ARG A 204 0.45 -2.41 -2.63
C ARG A 204 -0.18 -1.71 -3.84
N ARG A 205 -1.18 -0.83 -3.63
CA ARG A 205 -1.81 0.02 -4.66
C ARG A 205 -2.52 -0.75 -5.77
N TRP A 206 -3.18 -1.85 -5.40
CA TRP A 206 -4.17 -2.45 -6.28
C TRP A 206 -5.45 -1.61 -6.28
N ILE A 207 -6.02 -1.36 -7.45
CA ILE A 207 -7.40 -0.85 -7.57
C ILE A 207 -8.33 -1.90 -6.94
N GLY A 208 -9.14 -1.48 -5.97
CA GLY A 208 -10.06 -2.36 -5.26
C GLY A 208 -10.60 -1.72 -3.97
N PRO A 209 -11.68 -2.28 -3.39
CA PRO A 209 -12.44 -3.45 -3.84
C PRO A 209 -13.40 -3.18 -5.00
N GLY A 210 -13.70 -1.90 -5.27
CA GLY A 210 -14.47 -1.50 -6.44
C GLY A 210 -13.61 -1.50 -7.70
N THR A 211 -14.19 -1.04 -8.80
CA THR A 211 -13.54 -0.98 -10.11
C THR A 211 -12.83 0.34 -10.39
N ALA A 212 -12.83 1.28 -9.43
CA ALA A 212 -12.21 2.58 -9.58
C ALA A 212 -11.38 2.96 -8.34
N ALA A 213 -10.32 3.72 -8.57
CA ALA A 213 -9.48 4.33 -7.55
C ALA A 213 -9.12 5.76 -7.95
N THR A 214 -8.86 6.64 -6.99
CA THR A 214 -8.54 8.05 -7.26
C THR A 214 -7.23 8.50 -6.61
N LEU A 215 -6.56 9.46 -7.24
CA LEU A 215 -5.47 10.23 -6.65
C LEU A 215 -5.67 11.71 -6.97
N ASP A 216 -5.48 12.54 -5.96
CA ASP A 216 -5.64 13.98 -6.04
C ASP A 216 -4.26 14.65 -5.96
N PHE A 217 -3.89 15.38 -7.00
CA PHE A 217 -2.61 16.09 -7.11
C PHE A 217 -2.81 17.59 -7.32
N PRO A 218 -1.95 18.47 -6.77
CA PRO A 218 -2.06 19.90 -6.98
C PRO A 218 -1.44 20.27 -8.34
N LEU A 219 -2.03 19.85 -9.45
CA LEU A 219 -1.43 20.08 -10.78
C LEU A 219 -1.59 21.53 -11.24
N ALA A 220 -0.52 22.10 -11.80
CA ALA A 220 -0.58 23.40 -12.48
C ALA A 220 -1.44 23.32 -13.74
N ALA A 221 -2.20 24.38 -14.04
CA ALA A 221 -3.16 24.45 -15.13
C ALA A 221 -2.82 25.57 -16.14
N ASP A 222 -1.54 25.78 -16.39
CA ASP A 222 -1.02 26.81 -17.30
C ASP A 222 -0.44 26.24 -18.61
N GLU A 223 -0.26 24.92 -18.69
CA GLU A 223 0.15 24.21 -19.90
C GLU A 223 -0.35 22.75 -19.90
N ASP A 224 -0.19 22.08 -21.03
CA ASP A 224 -0.48 20.65 -21.14
C ASP A 224 0.56 19.84 -20.35
N LEU A 225 0.10 18.80 -19.66
CA LEU A 225 0.98 17.90 -18.92
C LEU A 225 1.00 16.52 -19.57
N THR A 226 2.10 15.81 -19.43
CA THR A 226 2.19 14.39 -19.78
C THR A 226 2.08 13.56 -18.52
N VAL A 227 1.25 12.51 -18.55
CA VAL A 227 1.16 11.51 -17.48
C VAL A 227 1.72 10.18 -17.96
N ARG A 228 2.55 9.55 -17.13
CA ARG A 228 3.01 8.17 -17.29
C ARG A 228 2.55 7.33 -16.11
N ILE A 229 1.98 6.17 -16.41
CA ILE A 229 1.46 5.24 -15.41
C ILE A 229 2.20 3.92 -15.59
N TYR A 230 2.82 3.48 -14.51
CA TYR A 230 3.52 2.22 -14.43
C TYR A 230 2.65 1.20 -13.72
N ILE A 231 2.18 0.23 -14.49
CA ILE A 231 1.41 -0.90 -14.01
C ILE A 231 2.38 -2.09 -13.91
N ASN A 232 2.62 -2.55 -12.69
CA ASN A 232 3.52 -3.68 -12.48
C ASN A 232 2.80 -5.03 -12.57
N ASN A 233 1.49 -5.07 -12.32
CA ASN A 233 0.71 -6.29 -12.41
C ASN A 233 -0.78 -6.00 -12.61
N SER A 234 -1.49 -6.98 -13.14
CA SER A 234 -2.94 -7.00 -13.30
C SER A 234 -3.48 -8.36 -12.91
N ALA A 235 -4.72 -8.38 -12.46
CA ALA A 235 -5.31 -9.61 -11.98
C ALA A 235 -5.71 -10.58 -13.11
N ALA A 236 -5.90 -10.03 -14.32
CA ALA A 236 -6.03 -10.75 -15.56
C ALA A 236 -5.65 -9.83 -16.75
N PRO A 237 -5.33 -10.39 -17.93
CA PRO A 237 -5.00 -9.59 -19.12
C PRO A 237 -6.15 -8.66 -19.55
N ASP A 238 -7.39 -9.14 -19.56
CA ASP A 238 -8.57 -8.35 -19.95
C ASP A 238 -8.83 -7.16 -19.00
N ILE A 239 -8.50 -7.32 -17.71
CA ILE A 239 -8.59 -6.24 -16.73
C ILE A 239 -7.60 -5.12 -17.08
N LEU A 240 -6.37 -5.48 -17.50
CA LEU A 240 -5.38 -4.51 -17.94
C LEU A 240 -5.77 -3.85 -19.27
N GLU A 241 -6.40 -4.58 -20.18
CA GLU A 241 -6.93 -4.02 -21.45
C GLU A 241 -8.03 -3.01 -21.21
N SER A 242 -8.82 -3.19 -20.16
CA SER A 242 -9.89 -2.28 -19.77
C SER A 242 -9.43 -1.05 -18.98
N PHE A 243 -8.13 -0.93 -18.68
CA PHE A 243 -7.62 0.15 -17.84
C PHE A 243 -7.84 1.51 -18.49
N GLN A 244 -8.46 2.43 -17.75
CA GLN A 244 -8.78 3.78 -18.20
C GLN A 244 -8.30 4.82 -17.19
N LEU A 245 -7.93 5.98 -17.71
CA LEU A 245 -7.66 7.18 -16.92
C LEU A 245 -8.69 8.26 -17.25
N GLN A 246 -9.20 8.90 -16.22
CA GLN A 246 -9.89 10.18 -16.33
C GLN A 246 -9.18 11.21 -15.45
N VAL A 247 -9.15 12.47 -15.88
CA VAL A 247 -8.70 13.61 -15.08
C VAL A 247 -9.87 14.57 -14.95
N ASN A 248 -10.26 14.89 -13.71
CA ASN A 248 -11.42 15.74 -13.43
C ASN A 248 -12.70 15.27 -14.16
N GLY A 249 -12.88 13.95 -14.29
CA GLY A 249 -14.01 13.32 -14.99
C GLY A 249 -13.89 13.29 -16.52
N THR A 250 -12.84 13.86 -17.10
CA THR A 250 -12.59 13.83 -18.55
C THR A 250 -11.68 12.64 -18.91
N PRO A 251 -12.08 11.74 -19.82
CA PRO A 251 -11.22 10.64 -20.27
C PRO A 251 -9.91 11.13 -20.90
N ILE A 252 -8.80 10.53 -20.49
CA ILE A 252 -7.47 10.78 -21.07
C ILE A 252 -7.06 9.57 -21.91
N PRO A 253 -6.94 9.71 -23.24
CA PRO A 253 -6.44 8.64 -24.09
C PRO A 253 -5.03 8.22 -23.67
N LEU A 254 -4.84 6.92 -23.46
CA LEU A 254 -3.55 6.34 -23.08
C LEU A 254 -2.94 5.57 -24.25
N LYS A 255 -1.72 5.93 -24.61
CA LYS A 255 -0.85 5.15 -25.50
C LYS A 255 -0.07 4.15 -24.67
N THR A 256 -0.07 2.88 -25.10
CA THR A 256 0.81 1.88 -24.51
C THR A 256 2.22 2.03 -25.06
N ILE A 257 3.19 2.30 -24.18
CA ILE A 257 4.61 2.39 -24.53
C ILE A 257 5.27 1.02 -24.43
N VAL A 258 4.99 0.30 -23.35
CA VAL A 258 5.45 -1.09 -23.13
C VAL A 258 4.25 -1.92 -22.71
N ARG A 259 4.06 -3.09 -23.34
CA ARG A 259 3.02 -4.06 -22.97
C ARG A 259 3.62 -5.41 -22.65
N ARG A 260 3.11 -6.01 -21.58
CA ARG A 260 3.26 -7.43 -21.25
C ARG A 260 1.90 -8.02 -20.93
N GLU A 261 1.88 -9.32 -20.63
CA GLU A 261 0.67 -10.04 -20.28
C GLU A 261 -0.11 -9.33 -19.16
N ARG A 262 0.58 -8.91 -18.09
CA ARG A 262 -0.04 -8.30 -16.90
C ARG A 262 0.59 -6.98 -16.44
N ALA A 263 1.58 -6.48 -17.17
CA ALA A 263 2.25 -5.22 -16.85
C ALA A 263 2.20 -4.27 -18.05
N ALA A 264 2.19 -2.97 -17.79
CA ALA A 264 2.21 -1.96 -18.84
C ALA A 264 2.86 -0.66 -18.39
N LEU A 265 3.50 0.03 -19.35
CA LEU A 265 3.79 1.45 -19.25
C LEU A 265 2.85 2.18 -20.19
N LEU A 266 2.01 3.04 -19.61
CA LEU A 266 1.02 3.84 -20.33
C LEU A 266 1.41 5.31 -20.27
N GLU A 267 1.16 6.04 -21.34
CA GLU A 267 1.42 7.48 -21.44
C GLU A 267 0.19 8.18 -22.01
N GLY A 268 -0.18 9.33 -21.43
CA GLY A 268 -1.27 10.18 -21.91
C GLY A 268 -0.88 11.66 -21.84
N ASN A 269 -1.51 12.47 -22.68
CA ASN A 269 -1.45 13.93 -22.59
C ASN A 269 -2.71 14.42 -21.85
N ILE A 270 -2.50 15.25 -20.83
CA ILE A 270 -3.55 15.91 -20.05
C ILE A 270 -3.62 17.35 -20.56
N PRO A 271 -4.67 17.72 -21.32
CA PRO A 271 -4.81 19.07 -21.82
C PRO A 271 -5.00 20.07 -20.69
N VAL A 272 -4.46 21.28 -20.85
CA VAL A 272 -4.61 22.39 -19.89
C VAL A 272 -6.09 22.68 -19.58
N ALA A 273 -6.97 22.54 -20.57
CA ALA A 273 -8.41 22.73 -20.41
C ALA A 273 -9.05 21.73 -19.41
N VAL A 274 -8.47 20.53 -19.27
CA VAL A 274 -8.92 19.52 -18.30
C VAL A 274 -8.42 19.83 -16.88
N LEU A 275 -7.28 20.52 -16.78
CA LEU A 275 -6.66 20.93 -15.51
C LEU A 275 -7.32 22.18 -14.92
N ALA A 276 -8.03 22.97 -15.73
CA ALA A 276 -8.79 24.13 -15.30
C ALA A 276 -10.06 23.73 -14.50
N THR A 277 -9.86 23.33 -13.24
CA THR A 277 -10.92 22.96 -12.30
C THR A 277 -11.03 23.97 -11.15
N PRO A 278 -12.24 24.24 -10.63
CA PRO A 278 -12.40 25.06 -9.42
C PRO A 278 -11.85 24.39 -8.15
N LYS A 279 -11.55 23.08 -8.20
CA LYS A 279 -11.00 22.33 -7.07
C LYS A 279 -9.50 22.67 -6.87
N PRO A 280 -8.99 22.59 -5.63
CA PRO A 280 -7.57 22.84 -5.35
C PRO A 280 -6.64 21.69 -5.78
N PHE A 281 -7.17 20.70 -6.50
CA PHE A 281 -6.44 19.56 -7.03
C PHE A 281 -7.07 19.09 -8.34
N SER A 282 -6.27 18.41 -9.13
CA SER A 282 -6.73 17.56 -10.23
C SER A 282 -6.90 16.14 -9.73
N ARG A 283 -8.11 15.59 -9.90
CA ARG A 283 -8.46 14.22 -9.53
C ARG A 283 -8.21 13.28 -10.70
N LEU A 284 -7.23 12.40 -10.56
CA LEU A 284 -6.99 11.28 -11.47
C LEU A 284 -7.84 10.10 -11.00
N THR A 285 -8.75 9.65 -11.86
CA THR A 285 -9.56 8.44 -11.63
C THR A 285 -9.08 7.34 -12.53
N PHE A 286 -8.65 6.23 -11.93
CA PHE A 286 -8.24 5.01 -12.62
C PHE A 286 -9.39 4.02 -12.53
N SER A 287 -9.77 3.41 -13.65
CA SER A 287 -10.85 2.42 -13.66
C SER A 287 -10.50 1.18 -14.47
N VAL A 288 -11.10 0.06 -14.09
CA VAL A 288 -11.02 -1.23 -14.77
C VAL A 288 -12.44 -1.80 -14.93
N ASN A 289 -12.62 -2.79 -15.80
CA ASN A 289 -13.93 -3.42 -16.02
C ASN A 289 -14.41 -4.27 -14.82
N ARG A 290 -13.48 -4.91 -14.09
CA ARG A 290 -13.78 -5.79 -12.96
C ARG A 290 -12.59 -5.95 -12.03
N THR A 291 -12.86 -6.44 -10.82
CA THR A 291 -11.85 -6.89 -9.85
C THR A 291 -12.05 -8.36 -9.50
N VAL A 292 -10.98 -9.05 -9.08
CA VAL A 292 -11.04 -10.47 -8.68
C VAL A 292 -10.32 -10.73 -7.37
N ALA A 293 -10.71 -11.79 -6.66
CA ALA A 293 -10.07 -12.17 -5.41
C ALA A 293 -8.59 -12.60 -5.62
N MET A 294 -7.70 -12.04 -4.82
CA MET A 294 -6.25 -12.28 -4.80
C MET A 294 -5.81 -13.76 -4.72
N PRO A 295 -6.53 -14.73 -4.10
CA PRO A 295 -6.07 -16.12 -4.04
C PRO A 295 -6.05 -16.78 -5.41
N LYS A 296 -6.93 -16.34 -6.33
CA LYS A 296 -6.92 -16.76 -7.74
C LYS A 296 -5.65 -16.29 -8.47
N LEU A 297 -4.97 -15.30 -7.92
CA LEU A 297 -3.81 -14.61 -8.50
C LEU A 297 -2.50 -15.20 -7.96
N LEU A 298 -2.42 -15.45 -6.65
CA LEU A 298 -1.19 -15.91 -5.99
C LEU A 298 -1.00 -17.44 -6.01
N GLN A 299 -2.08 -18.22 -6.16
CA GLN A 299 -2.05 -19.71 -6.15
C GLN A 299 -1.27 -20.33 -4.98
N ASP A 300 -1.06 -19.58 -3.90
CA ASP A 300 -0.19 -19.93 -2.77
C ASP A 300 -0.96 -20.51 -1.58
N GLY A 301 -2.26 -20.79 -1.76
CA GLY A 301 -3.15 -21.29 -0.72
C GLY A 301 -3.56 -20.23 0.31
N THR A 302 -3.30 -18.94 0.06
CA THR A 302 -3.78 -17.86 0.93
C THR A 302 -5.31 -17.75 0.88
N SER A 303 -5.94 -17.45 2.03
CA SER A 303 -7.38 -17.17 2.13
C SER A 303 -7.71 -15.68 1.93
N ASP A 304 -6.81 -14.91 1.32
CA ASP A 304 -6.95 -13.46 1.25
C ASP A 304 -7.91 -13.03 0.13
N GLU A 305 -9.21 -12.90 0.41
CA GLU A 305 -10.25 -12.55 -0.56
C GLU A 305 -10.22 -11.08 -1.07
N LEU A 306 -9.05 -10.41 -1.07
CA LEU A 306 -8.89 -9.05 -1.60
C LEU A 306 -9.29 -9.00 -3.08
N LEU A 307 -10.37 -8.27 -3.36
CA LEU A 307 -10.76 -7.95 -4.73
C LEU A 307 -9.79 -6.91 -5.30
N VAL A 308 -9.04 -7.31 -6.31
CA VAL A 308 -7.99 -6.51 -6.93
C VAL A 308 -8.16 -6.46 -8.45
N GLY A 309 -7.88 -5.30 -9.04
CA GLY A 309 -7.90 -5.06 -10.48
C GLY A 309 -6.49 -4.95 -11.06
N VAL A 310 -5.91 -3.77 -11.01
CA VAL A 310 -4.56 -3.44 -11.48
C VAL A 310 -3.74 -2.86 -10.34
N ALA A 311 -2.46 -3.22 -10.25
CA ALA A 311 -1.50 -2.60 -9.34
C ALA A 311 -0.74 -1.47 -10.03
N VAL A 312 -0.98 -0.24 -9.55
CA VAL A 312 -0.25 0.94 -10.01
C VAL A 312 0.97 1.14 -9.12
N GLN A 313 2.16 0.94 -9.70
CA GLN A 313 3.42 1.08 -8.99
C GLN A 313 3.84 2.55 -8.87
N GLN A 314 3.70 3.30 -9.95
CA GLN A 314 4.18 4.67 -10.07
C GLN A 314 3.35 5.48 -11.05
N ILE A 315 3.22 6.77 -10.77
CA ILE A 315 2.66 7.79 -11.66
C ILE A 315 3.66 8.94 -11.73
N GLN A 316 3.96 9.37 -12.96
CA GLN A 316 4.75 10.57 -13.23
C GLN A 316 3.88 11.55 -14.00
N ILE A 317 3.92 12.83 -13.62
CA ILE A 317 3.23 13.90 -14.33
C ILE A 317 4.24 15.01 -14.55
N PHE A 318 4.40 15.49 -15.78
CA PHE A 318 5.43 16.48 -16.12
C PHE A 318 5.03 17.32 -17.35
N ALA A 319 5.40 18.60 -17.36
CA ALA A 319 5.29 19.45 -18.55
C ALA A 319 6.40 19.13 -19.58
N ASP A 320 7.65 19.13 -19.12
CA ASP A 320 8.83 18.75 -19.92
C ASP A 320 9.47 17.48 -19.35
N ARG A 321 9.69 16.48 -20.21
CA ARG A 321 10.37 15.24 -19.85
C ARG A 321 11.78 15.48 -19.30
N THR A 322 12.45 16.56 -19.70
CA THR A 322 13.79 16.89 -19.17
C THR A 322 13.76 17.37 -17.72
N ALA A 323 12.60 17.83 -17.23
CA ALA A 323 12.39 18.28 -15.86
C ALA A 323 12.14 17.12 -14.89
N LEU A 324 11.88 15.90 -15.37
CA LEU A 324 11.84 14.73 -14.51
C LEU A 324 13.16 14.64 -13.73
N PRO A 325 13.14 14.49 -12.40
CA PRO A 325 14.35 14.35 -11.62
C PRO A 325 15.19 13.23 -12.23
N GLN A 326 16.51 13.43 -12.29
CA GLN A 326 17.45 12.33 -12.51
C GLN A 326 17.00 11.14 -11.64
N PRO A 327 17.01 9.93 -12.20
CA PRO A 327 16.08 8.86 -11.92
C PRO A 327 16.32 8.29 -10.53
N HIS A 328 15.67 8.88 -9.54
CA HIS A 328 15.16 8.05 -8.47
C HIS A 328 14.10 7.17 -9.11
N LYS A 329 14.55 5.96 -9.51
CA LYS A 329 13.82 4.69 -9.62
C LYS A 329 12.33 4.93 -9.97
N PHE A 330 11.79 4.64 -11.15
CA PHE A 330 11.77 3.31 -11.71
C PHE A 330 11.41 3.40 -13.22
N LEU A 331 11.85 2.38 -13.98
CA LEU A 331 11.31 1.93 -15.28
C LEU A 331 11.55 2.77 -16.56
N LEU A 332 12.29 3.88 -16.53
CA LEU A 332 12.78 4.51 -17.78
C LEU A 332 14.25 4.20 -18.01
N PHE A 333 14.60 3.80 -19.23
CA PHE A 333 15.98 3.58 -19.59
C PHE A 333 16.76 4.90 -19.60
N LEU A 334 17.96 4.89 -19.02
CA LEU A 334 18.78 6.07 -18.86
C LEU A 334 19.64 6.31 -20.09
N HIS A 335 19.03 6.85 -21.16
CA HIS A 335 19.68 7.06 -22.45
C HIS A 335 20.92 7.97 -22.40
N LYS A 336 21.09 8.77 -21.35
CA LYS A 336 22.24 9.68 -21.15
C LYS A 336 23.26 9.17 -20.13
N ASP A 337 22.98 8.06 -19.44
CA ASP A 337 23.90 7.49 -18.46
C ASP A 337 24.81 6.46 -19.16
N PRO A 338 26.13 6.71 -19.22
CA PRO A 338 27.05 5.85 -19.97
C PRO A 338 27.11 4.44 -19.41
N VAL A 339 26.93 4.27 -18.10
CA VAL A 339 27.03 2.98 -17.40
C VAL A 339 25.82 2.11 -17.73
N TRP A 340 24.63 2.71 -17.83
CA TRP A 340 23.42 2.04 -18.28
C TRP A 340 23.44 1.71 -19.77
N VAL A 341 23.86 2.67 -20.61
CA VAL A 341 23.99 2.50 -22.06
C VAL A 341 24.96 1.38 -22.39
N GLU A 342 26.14 1.37 -21.78
CA GLU A 342 27.15 0.33 -21.96
C GLU A 342 26.61 -1.07 -21.60
N THR A 343 25.94 -1.19 -20.45
CA THR A 343 25.34 -2.46 -19.98
C THR A 343 24.29 -2.96 -20.97
N ALA A 344 23.38 -2.08 -21.40
CA ALA A 344 22.35 -2.45 -22.37
C ALA A 344 22.96 -2.79 -23.72
N ASP A 345 23.96 -2.05 -24.20
CA ASP A 345 24.58 -2.33 -25.48
C ASP A 345 25.37 -3.63 -25.46
N PHE A 346 26.00 -3.98 -24.34
CA PHE A 346 26.61 -5.30 -24.14
C PHE A 346 25.57 -6.41 -24.25
N ILE A 347 24.45 -6.30 -23.53
CA ILE A 347 23.38 -7.30 -23.57
C ILE A 347 22.80 -7.40 -24.98
N LYS A 348 22.46 -6.26 -25.60
CA LYS A 348 21.86 -6.21 -26.94
C LYS A 348 22.73 -6.87 -28.01
N ARG A 349 24.06 -6.74 -27.90
CA ARG A 349 25.00 -7.39 -28.83
C ARG A 349 25.01 -8.91 -28.73
N HIS A 350 24.63 -9.46 -27.58
CA HIS A 350 24.80 -10.89 -27.29
C HIS A 350 23.48 -11.64 -27.09
N LEU A 351 22.39 -10.96 -26.72
CA LEU A 351 21.08 -11.54 -26.48
C LEU A 351 20.56 -12.23 -27.75
N LYS A 352 20.26 -13.54 -27.67
CA LYS A 352 19.67 -14.30 -28.77
C LYS A 352 18.14 -14.31 -28.64
N ASP A 353 17.46 -14.57 -29.76
CA ASP A 353 16.01 -14.66 -29.82
C ASP A 353 15.48 -15.73 -28.85
N GLY A 354 14.42 -15.38 -28.12
CA GLY A 354 13.78 -16.25 -27.13
C GLY A 354 14.50 -16.36 -25.79
N GLU A 355 15.69 -15.78 -25.63
CA GLU A 355 16.38 -15.72 -24.34
C GLU A 355 15.68 -14.72 -23.40
N GLN A 356 15.58 -15.11 -22.14
CA GLN A 356 15.03 -14.27 -21.08
C GLN A 356 16.15 -13.75 -20.17
N MET A 357 15.92 -12.57 -19.61
CA MET A 357 16.79 -11.92 -18.66
C MET A 357 16.02 -11.38 -17.47
N VAL A 358 16.68 -11.24 -16.34
CA VAL A 358 16.16 -10.56 -15.15
C VAL A 358 17.04 -9.37 -14.86
N GLY A 359 16.47 -8.22 -14.53
CA GLY A 359 17.23 -7.02 -14.28
C GLY A 359 16.44 -5.88 -13.66
N PRO A 360 17.10 -4.71 -13.52
CA PRO A 360 16.41 -3.47 -13.20
C PRO A 360 15.31 -3.23 -14.23
N GLY A 361 14.15 -2.77 -13.78
CA GLY A 361 13.02 -2.65 -14.69
C GLY A 361 13.20 -1.54 -15.74
N GLU A 362 14.15 -0.63 -15.58
CA GLU A 362 14.58 0.35 -16.59
C GLU A 362 15.08 -0.31 -17.88
N LEU A 363 15.64 -1.53 -17.79
CA LEU A 363 16.04 -2.30 -18.98
C LEU A 363 14.84 -2.76 -19.81
N MET A 364 13.63 -2.77 -19.26
CA MET A 364 12.43 -3.18 -19.99
C MET A 364 12.14 -2.30 -21.21
N GLU A 365 12.51 -1.03 -21.20
CA GLU A 365 12.35 -0.14 -22.35
C GLU A 365 13.25 -0.57 -23.52
N ARG A 366 14.47 -1.05 -23.25
CA ARG A 366 15.40 -1.54 -24.28
C ARG A 366 15.12 -3.00 -24.69
N PHE A 367 14.51 -3.77 -23.79
CA PHE A 367 14.31 -5.21 -23.93
C PHE A 367 12.88 -5.63 -23.52
N PRO A 368 11.85 -5.13 -24.22
CA PRO A 368 10.46 -5.26 -23.79
C PRO A 368 9.99 -6.71 -23.70
N GLN A 369 10.51 -7.60 -24.54
CA GLN A 369 10.12 -9.01 -24.63
C GLN A 369 11.08 -9.99 -23.91
N ALA A 370 12.19 -9.50 -23.37
CA ALA A 370 13.21 -10.35 -22.75
C ALA A 370 13.48 -10.04 -21.26
N CYS A 371 13.19 -8.84 -20.76
CA CYS A 371 13.66 -8.40 -19.43
C CYS A 371 12.64 -8.45 -18.30
N TRP A 372 12.72 -9.37 -17.34
CA TRP A 372 11.89 -9.41 -16.14
C TRP A 372 12.45 -8.54 -15.01
N CYS A 373 11.58 -7.94 -14.19
CA CYS A 373 12.01 -7.15 -13.03
C CYS A 373 12.23 -8.05 -11.81
N TYR A 374 13.07 -7.63 -10.85
CA TYR A 374 13.33 -8.36 -9.61
C TYR A 374 12.10 -8.64 -8.73
N VAL A 375 10.97 -7.98 -9.00
CA VAL A 375 9.74 -8.05 -8.20
C VAL A 375 9.03 -9.41 -8.35
N GLU A 376 9.32 -10.15 -9.42
CA GLU A 376 8.69 -11.45 -9.71
C GLU A 376 9.65 -12.61 -9.37
N PRO A 377 9.12 -13.76 -8.89
CA PRO A 377 9.93 -14.97 -8.72
C PRO A 377 10.53 -15.39 -10.07
N PHE A 378 11.85 -15.24 -10.21
CA PHE A 378 12.49 -15.39 -11.52
C PHE A 378 13.29 -16.69 -11.69
N ASP A 379 13.48 -17.45 -10.62
CA ASP A 379 14.22 -18.72 -10.65
C ASP A 379 13.50 -19.84 -11.41
N ALA A 380 12.21 -19.64 -11.71
CA ALA A 380 11.40 -20.52 -12.56
C ALA A 380 11.20 -20.02 -13.99
N LEU A 381 11.80 -18.90 -14.39
CA LEU A 381 11.60 -18.35 -15.74
C LEU A 381 12.17 -19.30 -16.80
N PRO A 382 11.37 -19.69 -17.80
CA PRO A 382 11.85 -20.53 -18.90
C PRO A 382 12.87 -19.74 -19.72
N ASN A 383 13.93 -20.43 -20.16
CA ASN A 383 15.03 -19.83 -20.94
C ASN A 383 15.69 -18.60 -20.29
N LEU A 384 15.73 -18.53 -18.95
CA LEU A 384 16.52 -17.50 -18.27
C LEU A 384 18.02 -17.71 -18.55
N LYS A 385 18.58 -16.83 -19.38
CA LYS A 385 20.00 -16.86 -19.77
C LYS A 385 20.81 -15.74 -19.15
N TRP A 386 20.17 -14.75 -18.56
CA TRP A 386 20.83 -13.51 -18.16
C TRP A 386 20.28 -12.99 -16.82
N VAL A 387 21.15 -12.54 -15.94
CA VAL A 387 20.78 -11.81 -14.72
C VAL A 387 21.64 -10.55 -14.64
N VAL A 388 21.00 -9.40 -14.72
CA VAL A 388 21.62 -8.08 -14.58
C VAL A 388 21.37 -7.61 -13.17
N ILE A 389 22.42 -7.26 -12.44
CA ILE A 389 22.32 -6.85 -11.05
C ILE A 389 22.82 -5.42 -10.92
N HIS A 390 21.93 -4.51 -10.51
CA HIS A 390 22.35 -3.20 -10.01
C HIS A 390 22.93 -3.36 -8.60
N LYS A 391 24.23 -3.12 -8.41
CA LYS A 391 24.93 -3.40 -7.13
C LYS A 391 24.33 -2.65 -5.94
N GLY A 392 23.87 -1.41 -6.16
CA GLY A 392 23.17 -0.64 -5.13
C GLY A 392 21.77 -1.16 -4.74
N TRP A 393 21.18 -2.09 -5.50
CA TRP A 393 19.79 -2.56 -5.31
C TRP A 393 19.71 -4.04 -4.96
N VAL A 394 20.84 -4.66 -4.63
CA VAL A 394 20.95 -6.07 -4.25
C VAL A 394 19.97 -6.42 -3.11
N HIS A 395 19.76 -5.49 -2.17
CA HIS A 395 18.79 -5.60 -1.07
C HIS A 395 17.32 -5.76 -1.50
N GLN A 396 16.97 -5.43 -2.75
CA GLN A 396 15.61 -5.52 -3.28
C GLN A 396 15.31 -6.87 -3.93
N ILE A 397 16.33 -7.72 -4.10
CA ILE A 397 16.22 -9.01 -4.76
C ILE A 397 16.04 -10.09 -3.70
N ASP A 398 15.13 -11.05 -3.95
CA ASP A 398 14.99 -12.22 -3.07
C ASP A 398 16.31 -12.99 -3.01
N ALA A 399 16.86 -13.07 -1.79
CA ALA A 399 18.20 -13.58 -1.59
C ALA A 399 18.32 -15.08 -1.95
N THR A 400 17.23 -15.83 -1.75
CA THR A 400 17.20 -17.27 -2.01
C THR A 400 17.15 -17.54 -3.51
N ALA A 401 16.25 -16.87 -4.23
CA ALA A 401 16.11 -16.95 -5.68
C ALA A 401 17.40 -16.50 -6.39
N LEU A 402 18.01 -15.41 -5.92
CA LEU A 402 19.26 -14.92 -6.49
C LEU A 402 20.40 -15.93 -6.30
N SER A 403 20.56 -16.48 -5.09
CA SER A 403 21.58 -17.50 -4.81
C SER A 403 21.44 -18.74 -5.71
N ARG A 404 20.21 -19.26 -5.84
CA ARG A 404 19.94 -20.45 -6.66
C ARG A 404 20.22 -20.21 -8.14
N THR A 405 19.90 -19.01 -8.63
CA THR A 405 20.09 -18.64 -10.03
C THR A 405 21.57 -18.44 -10.34
N LEU A 406 22.30 -17.67 -9.51
CA LEU A 406 23.71 -17.38 -9.73
C LEU A 406 24.62 -18.61 -9.60
N ALA A 407 24.22 -19.62 -8.84
CA ALA A 407 24.96 -20.90 -8.76
C ALA A 407 25.12 -21.62 -10.11
N LYS A 408 24.37 -21.21 -11.15
CA LYS A 408 24.37 -21.81 -12.50
C LYS A 408 24.83 -20.81 -13.57
N MET A 409 25.40 -19.67 -13.18
CA MET A 409 25.77 -18.60 -14.09
C MET A 409 27.17 -18.08 -13.76
N GLN A 410 27.82 -17.50 -14.76
CA GLN A 410 29.11 -16.84 -14.63
C GLN A 410 28.99 -15.35 -14.92
N PRO A 411 29.79 -14.48 -14.27
CA PRO A 411 29.85 -13.08 -14.65
C PRO A 411 30.42 -12.98 -16.07
N VAL A 412 29.79 -12.18 -16.92
CA VAL A 412 30.21 -11.97 -18.32
C VAL A 412 30.45 -10.50 -18.66
N PHE A 413 29.98 -9.60 -17.79
CA PHE A 413 30.21 -8.17 -17.89
C PHE A 413 30.02 -7.53 -16.52
N ALA A 414 30.85 -6.54 -16.19
CA ALA A 414 30.65 -5.72 -15.01
C ALA A 414 31.22 -4.32 -15.25
N ASN A 415 30.59 -3.33 -14.63
CA ASN A 415 31.06 -1.95 -14.60
C ASN A 415 30.75 -1.36 -13.21
N PRO A 416 31.03 -0.08 -12.91
CA PRO A 416 30.88 0.43 -11.54
C PRO A 416 29.50 0.19 -10.91
N VAL A 417 28.43 0.18 -11.71
CA VAL A 417 27.03 0.05 -11.21
C VAL A 417 26.48 -1.37 -11.37
N PHE A 418 26.87 -2.09 -12.41
CA PHE A 418 26.27 -3.37 -12.78
C PHE A 418 27.21 -4.56 -12.69
N ALA A 419 26.63 -5.73 -12.40
CA ALA A 419 27.22 -7.02 -12.69
C ALA A 419 26.20 -7.84 -13.51
N VAL A 420 26.63 -8.36 -14.65
CA VAL A 420 25.81 -9.16 -15.57
C VAL A 420 26.31 -10.58 -15.56
N PHE A 421 25.41 -11.51 -15.25
CA PHE A 421 25.64 -12.93 -15.21
C PHE A 421 24.91 -13.61 -16.35
N SER A 422 25.50 -14.68 -16.89
CA SER A 422 24.87 -15.50 -17.91
C SER A 422 25.14 -16.99 -17.69
N SER A 423 24.18 -17.83 -18.09
CA SER A 423 24.37 -19.29 -18.20
C SER A 423 24.93 -19.72 -19.57
N ARG A 424 25.27 -18.75 -20.43
CA ARG A 424 25.82 -19.00 -21.76
C ARG A 424 27.31 -19.33 -21.69
N SER A 425 27.67 -20.44 -22.33
CA SER A 425 29.05 -20.91 -22.44
C SER A 425 29.82 -20.25 -23.59
N ASP A 426 29.13 -19.61 -24.54
CA ASP A 426 29.76 -18.92 -25.68
C ASP A 426 30.21 -17.50 -25.35
N LEU A 427 30.01 -17.03 -24.12
CA LEU A 427 30.50 -15.74 -23.64
C LEU A 427 31.74 -15.96 -22.77
N PRO A 428 32.79 -15.12 -22.94
CA PRO A 428 33.97 -15.21 -22.09
C PRO A 428 33.59 -14.84 -20.65
N PRO A 429 33.94 -15.68 -19.65
CA PRO A 429 33.74 -15.31 -18.26
C PRO A 429 34.62 -14.11 -17.90
N LEU A 430 34.08 -13.21 -17.10
CA LEU A 430 34.85 -12.15 -16.46
C LEU A 430 35.66 -12.75 -15.31
N ASP A 431 36.88 -12.24 -15.09
CA ASP A 431 37.70 -12.63 -13.95
C ASP A 431 36.95 -12.33 -12.63
N SER A 432 37.00 -13.28 -11.70
CA SER A 432 36.44 -13.11 -10.37
C SER A 432 37.14 -12.01 -9.56
N GLN A 433 38.40 -11.74 -9.90
CA GLN A 433 39.20 -10.66 -9.33
C GLN A 433 38.93 -9.30 -9.99
N ASP A 434 38.05 -9.24 -11.00
CA ASP A 434 37.62 -7.96 -11.56
C ASP A 434 37.02 -7.08 -10.43
N PRO A 435 37.49 -5.83 -10.28
CA PRO A 435 37.09 -4.98 -9.16
C PRO A 435 35.58 -4.71 -9.14
N ASN A 436 34.92 -4.71 -10.30
CA ASN A 436 33.48 -4.51 -10.38
C ASN A 436 32.70 -5.77 -9.97
N VAL A 437 33.19 -6.97 -10.26
CA VAL A 437 32.60 -8.23 -9.78
C VAL A 437 32.84 -8.39 -8.28
N ALA A 438 34.05 -8.11 -7.80
CA ALA A 438 34.38 -8.14 -6.38
C ALA A 438 33.50 -7.18 -5.55
N ALA A 439 33.24 -5.97 -6.06
CA ALA A 439 32.34 -5.00 -5.40
C ALA A 439 30.90 -5.51 -5.26
N PHE A 440 30.40 -6.28 -6.25
CA PHE A 440 29.11 -6.97 -6.12
C PHE A 440 29.17 -8.04 -5.02
N GLY A 441 30.21 -8.88 -5.00
CA GLY A 441 30.40 -9.92 -4.00
C GLY A 441 30.37 -9.39 -2.56
N GLN A 442 31.03 -8.25 -2.31
CA GLN A 442 31.01 -7.57 -1.00
C GLN A 442 29.62 -7.06 -0.63
N SER A 443 28.94 -6.39 -1.56
CA SER A 443 27.57 -5.89 -1.38
C SER A 443 26.59 -7.02 -1.06
N TRP A 444 26.73 -8.15 -1.75
CA TRP A 444 25.92 -9.34 -1.54
C TRP A 444 26.19 -10.02 -0.19
N GLN A 445 27.45 -10.23 0.19
CA GLN A 445 27.81 -10.82 1.47
C GLN A 445 27.23 -10.04 2.67
N SER A 446 27.24 -8.71 2.58
CA SER A 446 26.68 -7.81 3.60
C SER A 446 25.18 -8.01 3.84
N GLN A 447 24.43 -8.46 2.82
CA GLN A 447 22.99 -8.74 2.90
C GLN A 447 22.70 -10.11 3.54
N LEU A 448 23.61 -11.07 3.41
CA LEU A 448 23.47 -12.41 3.99
C LEU A 448 23.82 -12.44 5.50
N THR A 449 24.70 -11.54 5.97
CA THR A 449 25.14 -11.51 7.38
C THR A 449 23.98 -11.33 8.39
N PRO A 450 22.98 -10.47 8.17
CA PRO A 450 21.82 -10.33 9.07
C PRO A 450 20.87 -11.55 9.06
N LEU A 451 20.81 -12.31 7.96
CA LEU A 451 19.95 -13.50 7.83
C LEU A 451 20.49 -14.69 8.62
N ALA A 452 21.82 -14.78 8.81
CA ALA A 452 22.46 -15.80 9.62
C ALA A 452 22.33 -15.59 11.14
N ALA A 453 21.98 -14.37 11.58
CA ALA A 453 21.92 -13.97 13.00
C ALA A 453 20.53 -14.14 13.66
N LYS A 454 19.49 -14.56 12.93
CA LYS A 454 18.19 -14.88 13.53
C LYS A 454 18.15 -16.35 13.97
N PRO A 455 17.79 -16.68 15.23
CA PRO A 455 17.55 -18.07 15.61
C PRO A 455 16.28 -18.55 14.88
N LEU A 456 16.47 -19.44 13.89
CA LEU A 456 15.40 -20.09 13.16
C LEU A 456 14.60 -21.02 14.09
N GLN A 457 13.38 -20.62 14.47
CA GLN A 457 12.36 -21.59 14.84
C GLN A 457 11.91 -22.33 13.57
N LYS A 458 12.34 -23.60 13.50
CA LYS A 458 11.81 -24.71 12.69
C LYS A 458 11.33 -24.35 11.27
N ARG A 459 12.19 -24.53 10.27
CA ARG A 459 11.96 -25.45 9.13
C ARG A 459 13.12 -25.45 8.12
N TRP A 460 13.58 -26.66 7.76
CA TRP A 460 14.46 -27.06 6.64
C TRP A 460 15.98 -26.93 6.86
N ALA A 461 16.61 -28.08 7.08
CA ALA A 461 18.05 -28.27 7.19
C ALA A 461 18.66 -28.66 5.84
N VAL A 462 19.08 -27.69 5.03
CA VAL A 462 20.03 -27.89 3.92
C VAL A 462 20.81 -26.58 3.70
N SER A 463 21.69 -26.18 4.63
CA SER A 463 22.57 -25.02 4.37
C SER A 463 23.78 -24.94 5.29
N LYS A 464 24.72 -25.88 5.13
CA LYS A 464 26.11 -25.68 5.59
C LYS A 464 27.14 -25.89 4.48
N THR A 465 26.78 -26.55 3.39
CA THR A 465 27.72 -26.89 2.31
C THR A 465 27.92 -25.75 1.28
N LEU A 466 27.01 -24.78 1.17
CA LEU A 466 27.12 -23.69 0.18
C LEU A 466 28.03 -22.51 0.61
N ALA A 467 28.26 -22.31 1.90
CA ALA A 467 29.09 -21.19 2.38
C ALA A 467 30.59 -21.36 2.05
N LEU A 468 31.04 -22.59 1.79
CA LEU A 468 32.44 -22.91 1.45
C LEU A 468 32.76 -22.77 -0.05
N GLY A 469 31.75 -22.64 -0.92
CA GLY A 469 31.93 -22.53 -2.37
C GLY A 469 32.26 -21.12 -2.89
N ILE A 470 31.96 -20.07 -2.11
CA ILE A 470 32.16 -18.66 -2.54
C ILE A 470 33.54 -18.13 -2.11
N ALA A 471 34.26 -18.85 -1.23
CA ALA A 471 35.63 -18.50 -0.86
C ALA A 471 36.70 -18.99 -1.87
N LYS A 472 36.29 -19.50 -3.04
CA LYS A 472 37.17 -19.96 -4.13
C LYS A 472 36.83 -19.33 -5.50
N ILE A 473 36.16 -18.19 -5.49
CA ILE A 473 35.98 -17.29 -6.64
C ILE A 473 36.99 -16.16 -6.46
#